data_AF-A0A653MDN7-F1
#
_entry.id   AF-A0A653MDN7-F1
#
_cell.length_a   1.000
_cell.length_b   1.000
_cell.length_c   1.000
_cell.angle_alpha   90.00
_cell.angle_beta   90.00
_cell.angle_gamma   90.00
#
_symmetry.space_group_name_H-M   'P 1'
#
loop_
_entity.id
_entity.type
_entity.pdbx_description
1 polymer ?
#
loop_
_entity_poly.entity_id
_entity_poly.type
_entity_poly.pdbx_seq_one_letter_code
_entity_poly.pdbx_strand_id
1 'polypeptide(L)'
;MKSEGFRRLLRQVGSLTRQQRSQLSDALRPAVGLDKVCEAIDRARPAPLCCPACGNSRHYRHGIVRGLQRYRCRACSHTFSALSGTPLARLRHRAKWLDYLKELLDSRSVRTAAKLIGVHRNTSFRWRHRFLDAIRHDQPERLAGIAEADEMFLLESQKDPAS
;
A
#
# COMPACT_ATOMS: atom_id res chain seq x y z
N MET A 1 -8.62 5.88 23.06
CA MET A 1 -9.71 6.68 23.67
C MET A 1 -10.47 5.78 24.63
N LYS A 2 -10.78 6.23 25.85
CA LYS A 2 -11.62 5.47 26.80
C LYS A 2 -13.04 5.31 26.21
N SER A 3 -13.70 4.20 26.49
CA SER A 3 -15.00 3.81 25.89
C SER A 3 -16.09 4.87 26.07
N GLU A 4 -16.12 5.56 27.20
CA GLU A 4 -17.10 6.61 27.50
C GLU A 4 -16.92 7.88 26.67
N GLY A 5 -15.67 8.33 26.49
CA GLY A 5 -15.34 9.48 25.64
C GLY A 5 -15.75 9.24 24.18
N PHE A 6 -15.59 8.01 23.70
CA PHE A 6 -16.04 7.63 22.35
C PHE A 6 -17.57 7.69 22.22
N ARG A 7 -18.31 7.16 23.20
CA ARG A 7 -19.78 7.21 23.21
C ARG A 7 -20.30 8.65 23.23
N ARG A 8 -19.63 9.55 23.97
CA ARG A 8 -19.97 10.98 23.97
C ARG A 8 -19.77 11.61 22.59
N LEU A 9 -18.64 11.35 21.95
CA LEU A 9 -18.36 11.83 20.59
C LEU A 9 -19.44 11.34 19.61
N LEU A 10 -19.80 10.05 19.65
CA LEU A 10 -20.82 9.49 18.76
C LEU A 10 -22.19 10.18 18.90
N ARG A 11 -22.60 10.52 20.13
CA ARG A 11 -23.84 11.30 20.34
C ARG A 11 -23.78 12.69 19.72
N GLN A 12 -22.62 13.34 19.76
CA GLN A 12 -22.42 14.68 19.18
C GLN A 12 -22.38 14.68 17.65
N VAL A 13 -22.05 13.55 17.01
CA VAL A 13 -22.07 13.45 15.54
C VAL A 13 -23.47 13.72 14.96
N GLY A 14 -24.53 13.29 15.67
CA GLY A 14 -25.91 13.48 15.24
C GLY A 14 -26.36 14.95 15.22
N SER A 15 -25.76 15.81 16.04
CA SER A 15 -26.08 17.24 16.11
C SER A 15 -25.24 18.11 15.18
N LEU A 16 -24.34 17.53 14.37
CA LEU A 16 -23.45 18.30 13.50
C LEU A 16 -24.20 18.88 12.30
N THR A 17 -23.90 20.14 11.99
CA THR A 17 -24.39 20.80 10.78
C THR A 17 -23.87 20.10 9.52
N ARG A 18 -24.45 20.39 8.35
CA ARG A 18 -23.99 19.83 7.07
C ARG A 18 -22.50 20.12 6.82
N GLN A 19 -22.05 21.35 7.11
CA GLN A 19 -20.65 21.75 6.93
C GLN A 19 -19.73 21.00 7.89
N GLN A 20 -20.10 20.89 9.17
CA GLN A 20 -19.32 20.15 10.17
C GLN A 20 -19.24 18.65 9.84
N ARG A 21 -20.33 18.05 9.33
CA ARG A 21 -20.31 16.67 8.84
C ARG A 21 -19.36 16.47 7.66
N SER A 22 -19.32 17.43 6.72
CA SER A 22 -18.36 17.39 5.61
C SER A 22 -16.92 17.43 6.13
N GLN A 23 -16.61 18.38 7.01
CA GLN A 23 -15.27 18.52 7.59
C GLN A 23 -14.85 17.27 8.38
N LEU A 24 -15.76 16.70 9.18
CA LEU A 24 -15.51 15.46 9.91
C LEU A 24 -15.24 14.30 8.95
N SER A 25 -16.03 14.17 7.88
CA SER A 25 -15.81 13.15 6.85
C SER A 25 -14.43 13.31 6.21
N ASP A 26 -14.08 14.53 5.80
CA ASP A 26 -12.78 14.84 5.18
C ASP A 26 -11.60 14.53 6.13
N ALA A 27 -11.76 14.81 7.42
CA ALA A 27 -10.76 14.50 8.45
C ALA A 27 -10.61 13.00 8.71
N LEU A 28 -11.69 12.21 8.59
CA LEU A 28 -11.67 10.76 8.81
C LEU A 28 -11.20 9.97 7.58
N ARG A 29 -11.38 10.51 6.36
CA ARG A 29 -11.01 9.83 5.11
C ARG A 29 -9.58 9.25 5.11
N PRO A 30 -8.52 9.96 5.55
CA PRO A 30 -7.18 9.40 5.58
C PRO A 30 -7.02 8.20 6.52
N ALA A 31 -7.69 8.20 7.67
CA ALA A 31 -7.66 7.09 8.62
C ALA A 31 -8.37 5.87 8.04
N VAL A 32 -9.58 6.06 7.49
CA VAL A 32 -10.34 4.99 6.82
C VAL A 32 -9.57 4.43 5.61
N GLY A 33 -8.91 5.29 4.83
CA GLY A 33 -8.07 4.87 3.72
C GLY A 33 -6.87 4.03 4.18
N LEU A 34 -6.24 4.40 5.30
CA LEU A 34 -5.17 3.60 5.90
C LEU A 34 -5.67 2.23 6.34
N ASP A 35 -6.82 2.16 7.00
CA ASP A 35 -7.38 0.90 7.50
C ASP A 35 -7.64 -0.08 6.35
N LYS A 36 -8.24 0.39 5.25
CA LYS A 36 -8.44 -0.40 4.03
C LYS A 36 -7.14 -0.93 3.43
N VAL A 37 -6.09 -0.11 3.41
CA VAL A 37 -4.76 -0.54 2.93
C VAL A 37 -4.18 -1.61 3.84
N CYS A 38 -4.29 -1.44 5.16
CA CYS A 38 -3.79 -2.40 6.14
C CYS A 38 -4.53 -3.74 6.05
N GLU A 39 -5.85 -3.73 5.91
CA GLU A 39 -6.66 -4.94 5.70
C GLU A 39 -6.25 -5.67 4.42
N ALA A 40 -6.05 -4.95 3.31
CA ALA A 40 -5.61 -5.55 2.05
C ALA A 40 -4.23 -6.23 2.20
N ILE A 41 -3.30 -5.58 2.90
CA ILE A 41 -1.96 -6.14 3.17
C ILE A 41 -2.05 -7.38 4.06
N ASP A 42 -2.85 -7.34 5.12
CA ASP A 42 -2.98 -8.48 6.03
C ASP A 42 -3.65 -9.68 5.36
N ARG A 43 -4.59 -9.44 4.44
CA ARG A 43 -5.21 -10.48 3.60
C ARG A 43 -4.23 -11.09 2.60
N ALA A 44 -3.40 -10.26 1.97
CA ALA A 44 -2.41 -10.69 0.98
C ALA A 44 -1.12 -11.28 1.60
N ARG A 45 -1.03 -11.33 2.93
CA ARG A 45 0.16 -11.81 3.63
C ARG A 45 0.41 -13.29 3.33
N PRO A 46 1.65 -13.70 3.02
CA PRO A 46 1.99 -15.11 2.82
C PRO A 46 1.68 -15.97 4.05
N ALA A 47 1.22 -17.19 3.79
CA ALA A 47 1.00 -18.24 4.79
C ALA A 47 1.74 -19.52 4.34
N PRO A 48 2.72 -20.03 5.10
CA PRO A 48 3.17 -19.58 6.41
C PRO A 48 3.99 -18.27 6.36
N LEU A 49 3.88 -17.46 7.42
CA LEU A 49 4.68 -16.24 7.57
C LEU A 49 6.06 -16.60 8.15
N CYS A 50 7.12 -16.43 7.36
CA CYS A 50 8.49 -16.73 7.76
C CYS A 50 9.30 -15.46 8.03
N CYS A 51 10.30 -15.56 8.91
CA CYS A 51 11.23 -14.47 9.16
C CYS A 51 12.07 -14.21 7.89
N PRO A 52 12.09 -12.97 7.35
CA PRO A 52 12.85 -12.67 6.13
C PRO A 52 14.37 -12.72 6.32
N ALA A 53 14.86 -12.72 7.57
CA ALA A 53 16.29 -12.75 7.87
C ALA A 53 16.85 -14.16 8.06
N CYS A 54 16.06 -15.11 8.56
CA CYS A 54 16.55 -16.47 8.87
C CYS A 54 15.60 -17.60 8.45
N GLY A 55 14.50 -17.30 7.77
CA GLY A 55 13.52 -18.30 7.30
C GLY A 55 12.63 -18.93 8.38
N ASN A 56 12.92 -18.74 9.67
CA ASN A 56 12.15 -19.37 10.75
C ASN A 56 10.70 -18.88 10.80
N SER A 57 9.76 -19.81 10.95
CA SER A 57 8.31 -19.54 11.09
C SER A 57 7.88 -19.20 12.53
N ARG A 58 8.73 -19.46 13.53
CA ARG A 58 8.41 -19.14 14.94
C ARG A 58 8.61 -17.65 15.24
N HIS A 59 7.51 -16.94 15.44
CA HIS A 59 7.49 -15.51 15.77
C HIS A 59 6.33 -15.15 16.71
N TYR A 60 6.40 -14.00 17.37
CA TYR A 60 5.30 -13.47 18.19
C TYR A 60 4.93 -12.04 17.77
N ARG A 61 3.70 -11.62 18.10
CA ARG A 61 3.19 -10.27 17.83
C ARG A 61 3.95 -9.25 18.69
N HIS A 62 4.52 -8.24 18.06
CA HIS A 62 5.38 -7.23 18.69
C HIS A 62 4.86 -5.81 18.44
N GLY A 63 3.58 -5.59 18.78
CA GLY A 63 2.89 -4.32 18.62
C GLY A 63 2.48 -4.00 17.17
N ILE A 64 1.86 -2.84 17.00
CA ILE A 64 1.34 -2.36 15.71
C ILE A 64 2.04 -1.05 15.38
N VAL A 65 2.49 -0.89 14.14
CA VAL A 65 3.13 0.34 13.66
C VAL A 65 2.51 0.76 12.33
N ARG A 66 1.96 1.98 12.31
CA ARG A 66 1.30 2.56 11.11
C ARG A 66 0.24 1.61 10.54
N GLY A 67 -0.62 1.10 11.42
CA GLY A 67 -1.73 0.20 11.09
C GLY A 67 -1.37 -1.26 10.85
N LEU A 68 -0.08 -1.63 10.76
CA LEU A 68 0.34 -3.01 10.49
C LEU A 68 0.91 -3.71 11.73
N GLN A 69 0.56 -4.99 11.88
CA GLN A 69 1.14 -5.87 12.89
C GLN A 69 2.64 -6.06 12.64
N ARG A 70 3.46 -5.83 13.67
CA ARG A 70 4.87 -6.23 13.71
C ARG A 70 5.01 -7.60 14.34
N TYR A 71 5.98 -8.35 13.87
CA TYR A 71 6.35 -9.66 14.36
C TYR A 71 7.82 -9.65 14.77
N ARG A 72 8.17 -10.35 15.85
CA ARG A 72 9.55 -10.56 16.25
C ARG A 72 9.87 -12.05 16.19
N CYS A 73 10.92 -12.39 15.44
CA CYS A 73 11.38 -13.76 15.28
C CYS A 73 11.93 -14.30 16.61
N ARG A 74 11.59 -15.55 16.95
CA ARG A 74 12.08 -16.20 18.17
C ARG A 74 13.51 -16.73 18.05
N ALA A 75 14.02 -16.98 16.84
CA ALA A 75 15.39 -17.46 16.63
C ALA A 75 16.41 -16.33 16.55
N CYS A 76 16.21 -15.34 15.67
CA CYS A 76 17.20 -14.29 15.41
C CYS A 76 16.83 -12.92 15.97
N SER A 77 15.72 -12.80 16.71
CA SER A 77 15.19 -11.52 17.22
C SER A 77 14.86 -10.45 16.18
N HIS A 78 14.99 -10.72 14.87
CA HIS A 78 14.67 -9.78 13.81
C HIS A 78 13.19 -9.39 13.86
N THR A 79 12.92 -8.09 13.67
CA THR A 79 11.55 -7.56 13.65
C THR A 79 11.10 -7.28 12.23
N PHE A 80 9.94 -7.77 11.87
CA PHE A 80 9.40 -7.68 10.51
C PHE A 80 7.87 -7.45 10.52
N SER A 81 7.28 -7.27 9.36
CA SER A 81 5.84 -7.07 9.14
C SER A 81 5.41 -7.82 7.89
N ALA A 82 4.11 -7.84 7.57
CA ALA A 82 3.60 -8.42 6.32
C ALA A 82 4.25 -7.83 5.05
N LEU A 83 4.74 -6.59 5.11
CA LEU A 83 5.44 -5.96 3.98
C LEU A 83 6.95 -6.23 3.94
N SER A 84 7.53 -6.87 4.97
CA SER A 84 8.97 -7.11 4.99
C SER A 84 9.35 -8.09 3.89
N GLY A 85 10.43 -7.79 3.15
CA GLY A 85 10.85 -8.58 1.98
C GLY A 85 10.08 -8.25 0.69
N THR A 86 9.04 -7.41 0.74
CA THR A 86 8.28 -7.01 -0.46
C THR A 86 8.85 -5.71 -1.08
N PRO A 87 8.60 -5.46 -2.38
CA PRO A 87 8.85 -4.15 -2.99
C PRO A 87 8.13 -3.00 -2.26
N LEU A 88 7.04 -3.25 -1.54
CA LEU A 88 6.31 -2.21 -0.83
C LEU A 88 6.90 -1.87 0.55
N ALA A 89 7.97 -2.56 0.97
CA ALA A 89 8.66 -2.28 2.22
C ALA A 89 9.11 -0.81 2.34
N ARG A 90 8.90 -0.22 3.52
CA ARG A 90 9.34 1.14 3.91
C ARG A 90 8.75 2.29 3.09
N LEU A 91 7.80 2.05 2.20
CA LEU A 91 7.07 3.12 1.52
C LEU A 91 6.21 3.91 2.54
N ARG A 92 6.15 5.24 2.36
CA ARG A 92 5.41 6.19 3.22
C ARG A 92 4.02 6.48 2.65
N HIS A 93 3.20 7.23 3.38
CA HIS A 93 1.85 7.67 3.00
C HIS A 93 0.91 6.54 2.53
N ARG A 94 0.88 5.43 3.28
CA ARG A 94 0.05 4.25 2.99
C ARG A 94 -1.41 4.58 2.72
N ALA A 95 -1.98 5.52 3.48
CA ALA A 95 -3.36 5.98 3.30
C ALA A 95 -3.69 6.44 1.87
N LYS A 96 -2.68 6.85 1.08
CA LYS A 96 -2.83 7.33 -0.29
C LYS A 96 -2.57 6.24 -1.35
N TRP A 97 -2.20 5.03 -0.97
CA TRP A 97 -1.76 4.00 -1.92
C TRP A 97 -2.90 3.49 -2.80
N LEU A 98 -4.10 3.28 -2.24
CA LEU A 98 -5.24 2.81 -3.04
C LEU A 98 -5.66 3.86 -4.06
N ASP A 99 -5.75 5.13 -3.66
CA ASP A 99 -6.03 6.22 -4.58
C ASP A 99 -4.94 6.31 -5.65
N TYR A 100 -3.66 6.20 -5.27
CA TYR A 100 -2.56 6.19 -6.23
C TYR A 100 -2.61 5.01 -7.21
N LEU A 101 -2.95 3.81 -6.73
CA LEU A 101 -3.10 2.62 -7.56
C LEU A 101 -4.21 2.80 -8.58
N LYS A 102 -5.31 3.48 -8.23
CA LYS A 102 -6.34 3.85 -9.20
C LYS A 102 -5.78 4.74 -10.32
N GLU A 103 -5.01 5.78 -9.97
CA GLU A 103 -4.38 6.65 -10.98
C GLU A 103 -3.36 5.89 -11.85
N LEU A 104 -2.70 4.87 -11.29
CA LEU A 104 -1.78 4.00 -12.01
C LEU A 104 -2.53 3.11 -13.02
N LEU A 105 -3.66 2.52 -12.61
CA LEU A 105 -4.52 1.69 -13.48
C LEU A 105 -5.16 2.52 -14.60
N ASP A 106 -5.51 3.77 -14.33
CA ASP A 106 -5.97 4.75 -15.34
C ASP A 106 -4.85 5.22 -16.29
N SER A 107 -3.67 4.57 -16.26
CA SER A 107 -2.50 4.86 -17.08
C SER A 107 -2.00 6.32 -17.01
N ARG A 108 -2.31 7.05 -15.92
CA ARG A 108 -1.92 8.45 -15.82
C ARG A 108 -0.40 8.61 -15.72
N SER A 109 0.10 9.75 -16.23
CA SER A 109 1.52 10.08 -16.08
C SER A 109 1.90 10.22 -14.60
N VAL A 110 3.16 9.93 -14.27
CA VAL A 110 3.72 10.10 -12.91
C VAL A 110 3.46 11.51 -12.35
N ARG A 111 3.55 12.53 -13.22
CA ARG A 111 3.34 13.93 -12.86
C ARG A 111 1.86 14.22 -12.54
N THR A 112 0.96 13.73 -13.37
CA THR A 112 -0.49 13.88 -13.18
C THR A 112 -0.94 13.19 -11.88
N ALA A 113 -0.55 11.93 -11.69
CA ALA A 113 -0.86 11.18 -10.47
C ALA A 113 -0.28 11.85 -9.21
N ALA A 114 0.95 12.37 -9.28
CA ALA A 114 1.56 13.10 -8.16
C ALA A 114 0.72 14.32 -7.74
N LYS A 115 0.22 15.10 -8.71
CA LYS A 115 -0.61 16.28 -8.47
C LYS A 115 -1.96 15.90 -7.86
N LEU A 116 -2.65 14.89 -8.42
CA LEU A 116 -3.96 14.43 -7.95
C LEU A 116 -3.89 13.87 -6.52
N ILE A 117 -2.86 13.08 -6.22
CA ILE A 117 -2.68 12.43 -4.91
C ILE A 117 -2.05 13.40 -3.88
N GLY A 118 -1.53 14.55 -4.33
CA GLY A 118 -0.86 15.52 -3.47
C GLY A 118 0.41 14.95 -2.85
N VAL A 119 1.31 14.42 -3.68
CA VAL A 119 2.65 13.95 -3.28
C VAL A 119 3.71 14.51 -4.22
N HIS A 120 4.96 14.55 -3.75
CA HIS A 120 6.07 14.99 -4.60
C HIS A 120 6.27 14.05 -5.80
N ARG A 121 6.68 14.58 -6.96
CA ARG A 121 6.91 13.80 -8.19
C ARG A 121 7.83 12.60 -7.96
N ASN A 122 8.91 12.77 -7.20
CA ASN A 122 9.86 11.69 -6.92
C ASN A 122 9.24 10.59 -6.04
N THR A 123 8.31 10.94 -5.14
CA THR A 123 7.56 9.96 -4.35
C THR A 123 6.65 9.15 -5.26
N SER A 124 5.89 9.81 -6.14
CA SER A 124 5.06 9.15 -7.15
C SER A 124 5.89 8.23 -8.05
N PHE A 125 7.02 8.72 -8.59
CA PHE A 125 7.91 7.91 -9.42
C PHE A 125 8.39 6.64 -8.71
N ARG A 126 8.86 6.79 -7.46
CA ARG A 126 9.29 5.67 -6.63
C ARG A 126 8.16 4.68 -6.35
N TRP A 127 6.95 5.17 -6.10
CA TRP A 127 5.78 4.31 -5.90
C TRP A 127 5.46 3.53 -7.16
N ARG A 128 5.36 4.18 -8.32
CA ARG A 128 5.10 3.52 -9.59
C ARG A 128 6.06 2.37 -9.83
N HIS A 129 7.36 2.63 -9.70
CA HIS A 129 8.37 1.59 -9.88
C HIS A 129 8.17 0.42 -8.92
N ARG A 130 7.91 0.67 -7.63
CA ARG A 130 7.80 -0.39 -6.62
C ARG A 130 6.47 -1.16 -6.70
N PHE A 131 5.39 -0.51 -7.14
CA PHE A 131 4.12 -1.20 -7.42
C PHE A 131 4.22 -2.06 -8.67
N LEU A 132 4.78 -1.53 -9.76
CA LEU A 132 4.98 -2.30 -10.99
C LEU A 132 5.94 -3.46 -10.77
N ASP A 133 7.02 -3.25 -10.02
CA ASP A 133 7.94 -4.31 -9.61
C ASP A 133 7.22 -5.42 -8.85
N ALA A 134 6.30 -5.08 -7.92
CA ALA A 134 5.49 -6.09 -7.24
C ALA A 134 4.58 -6.89 -8.20
N ILE A 135 3.97 -6.24 -9.19
CA ILE A 135 3.10 -6.89 -10.18
C ILE A 135 3.89 -7.82 -11.12
N ARG A 136 5.13 -7.45 -11.48
CA ARG A 136 5.97 -8.31 -12.34
C ARG A 136 6.25 -9.69 -11.73
N HIS A 137 6.21 -9.79 -10.40
CA HIS A 137 6.40 -11.06 -9.69
C HIS A 137 5.10 -11.86 -9.50
N ASP A 138 3.96 -11.35 -9.99
CA ASP A 138 2.62 -11.98 -9.89
C ASP A 138 2.21 -12.66 -11.20
N GLN A 139 3.17 -13.17 -11.98
CA GLN A 139 2.91 -13.87 -13.23
C GLN A 139 2.74 -15.39 -12.98
N PRO A 140 1.78 -16.06 -13.65
CA PRO A 140 1.64 -17.50 -13.55
C PRO A 140 2.86 -18.21 -14.13
N GLU A 141 3.32 -19.30 -13.49
CA GLU A 141 4.46 -20.09 -13.98
C GLU A 141 4.19 -20.71 -15.36
N ARG A 142 2.92 -20.99 -15.68
CA ARG A 142 2.48 -21.52 -16.97
C ARG A 142 1.15 -20.90 -17.39
N LEU A 143 1.07 -20.47 -18.65
CA LEU A 143 -0.20 -20.18 -19.31
C LEU A 143 -0.87 -21.52 -19.67
N ALA A 144 -2.18 -21.65 -19.40
CA ALA A 144 -2.95 -22.84 -19.71
C ALA A 144 -4.16 -22.48 -20.58
N GLY A 145 -4.50 -23.35 -21.54
CA GLY A 145 -5.57 -23.11 -22.50
C GLY A 145 -5.07 -22.39 -23.76
N ILE A 146 -5.94 -21.55 -24.32
CA ILE A 146 -5.63 -20.75 -25.52
C ILE A 146 -5.01 -19.43 -25.06
N ALA A 147 -3.79 -19.14 -25.52
CA ALA A 147 -3.12 -17.87 -25.28
C ALA A 147 -3.09 -17.07 -26.59
N GLU A 148 -3.53 -15.81 -26.53
CA GLU A 148 -3.45 -14.85 -27.63
C GLU A 148 -2.28 -13.91 -27.38
N ALA A 149 -1.51 -13.64 -28.44
CA ALA A 149 -0.40 -12.69 -28.43
C ALA A 149 -0.73 -11.56 -29.40
N ASP A 150 -0.69 -10.32 -28.92
CA ASP A 150 -0.87 -9.12 -29.73
C ASP A 150 0.40 -8.27 -29.68
N GLU A 151 0.67 -7.54 -30.76
CA GLU A 151 1.84 -6.68 -30.89
C GLU A 151 1.46 -5.23 -30.58
N MET A 152 2.08 -4.66 -29.54
CA MET A 152 1.97 -3.24 -29.25
C MET A 152 3.28 -2.54 -29.63
N PHE A 153 3.22 -1.71 -30.68
CA PHE A 153 4.33 -0.87 -31.09
C PHE A 153 4.40 0.40 -30.24
N LEU A 154 5.48 0.54 -29.47
CA LEU A 154 5.77 1.72 -28.67
C LEU A 154 6.90 2.51 -29.30
N LEU A 155 6.73 3.83 -29.41
CA LEU A 155 7.82 4.74 -29.76
C LEU A 155 8.72 4.93 -28.54
N GLU A 156 9.79 4.13 -28.44
CA GLU A 156 10.85 4.35 -27.46
C GLU A 156 11.88 5.33 -27.99
N SER A 157 12.17 6.37 -27.20
CA SER A 157 13.36 7.20 -27.39
C SER A 157 14.52 6.54 -26.63
N GLN A 158 15.25 5.66 -27.29
CA GLN A 158 16.56 5.23 -26.82
C GLN A 158 17.52 6.42 -26.98
N LYS A 159 18.03 6.95 -25.87
CA LYS A 159 19.13 7.91 -25.92
C LYS A 159 20.41 7.10 -25.84
N ASP A 160 21.18 7.08 -26.93
CA ASP A 160 22.53 6.53 -26.91
C ASP A 160 23.38 7.34 -25.90
N PRO A 161 24.12 6.67 -25.00
CA PRO A 161 25.13 7.37 -24.21
C PRO A 161 26.20 7.86 -25.19
N ALA A 162 26.41 9.17 -25.24
CA ALA A 162 27.49 9.78 -26.02
C ALA A 162 28.83 9.11 -25.67
N SER A 163 29.49 8.58 -26.71
CA SER A 163 30.81 7.95 -26.69
C SER A 163 31.92 8.89 -26.19
#